data_AF-A0A1G2D2G8-F1
#
_entry.id   AF-A0A1G2D2G8-F1
#
_cell.length_a   1.000
_cell.length_b   1.000
_cell.length_c   1.000
_cell.angle_alpha   90.00
_cell.angle_beta   90.00
_cell.angle_gamma   90.00
#
_symmetry.space_group_name_H-M   'P 1'
#
loop_
_entity.id
_entity.type
_entity.pdbx_description
1 polymer ?
#
loop_
_entity_poly.entity_id
_entity_poly.type
_entity_poly.pdbx_seq_one_letter_code
_entity_poly.pdbx_strand_id
1 'polypeptide(L)'
;MTNPLLPNIAYAATTPPAVLTFVGKISTNILNPIIAILFALAFLYFVWGVAKYIWSPDNEKARTDGQKAMLWGIVGMFIMVSVFGIMRFLISSIGADPNLMNYV
;
A
#
# COMPACT_ATOMS: atom_id res chain seq x y z
N MET A 1 -13.99 39.30 -27.43
CA MET A 1 -13.94 38.82 -28.83
C MET A 1 -12.91 37.69 -28.86
N THR A 2 -13.34 36.44 -28.99
CA THR A 2 -12.43 35.28 -29.05
C THR A 2 -11.89 35.13 -30.48
N ASN A 3 -10.57 35.04 -30.62
CA ASN A 3 -9.89 34.98 -31.91
C ASN A 3 -10.03 33.57 -32.52
N PRO A 4 -10.60 33.42 -33.73
CA PRO A 4 -10.97 32.11 -34.31
C PRO A 4 -9.79 31.27 -34.87
N LEU A 5 -8.54 31.71 -34.68
CA LEU A 5 -7.35 31.14 -35.34
C LEU A 5 -6.40 30.39 -34.40
N LEU A 6 -6.75 30.25 -33.12
CA LEU A 6 -6.03 29.33 -32.24
C LEU A 6 -6.83 28.02 -32.22
N PRO A 7 -6.26 26.88 -32.65
CA PRO A 7 -6.87 25.59 -32.36
C PRO A 7 -7.08 25.57 -30.84
N ASN A 8 -8.33 25.35 -30.45
CA ASN A 8 -8.66 24.97 -29.09
C ASN A 8 -7.81 23.73 -28.85
N ILE A 9 -6.67 23.86 -28.18
CA ILE A 9 -6.04 22.73 -27.52
C ILE A 9 -7.16 22.22 -26.64
N ALA A 10 -7.78 21.14 -27.11
CA ALA A 10 -8.73 20.43 -26.31
C ALA A 10 -7.92 20.12 -25.06
N TYR A 11 -8.22 20.85 -23.99
CA TYR A 11 -8.00 20.32 -22.67
C TYR A 11 -8.73 18.98 -22.74
N ALA A 12 -7.98 17.90 -22.94
CA ALA A 12 -8.40 16.60 -22.49
C ALA A 12 -8.40 16.64 -20.97
N ALA A 13 -9.18 17.56 -20.39
CA ALA A 13 -9.81 17.40 -19.11
C ALA A 13 -10.85 16.30 -19.31
N THR A 14 -10.37 15.08 -19.53
CA THR A 14 -11.23 13.93 -19.33
C THR A 14 -11.34 13.82 -17.82
N THR A 15 -12.50 14.19 -17.28
CA THR A 15 -13.01 13.53 -16.06
C THR A 15 -12.47 12.11 -16.04
N PRO A 16 -11.77 11.66 -14.97
CA PRO A 16 -11.21 10.32 -14.93
C PRO A 16 -12.30 9.33 -15.39
N PRO A 17 -12.04 8.48 -16.41
CA PRO A 17 -13.02 7.56 -16.95
C PRO A 17 -13.81 6.93 -15.81
N ALA A 18 -15.13 6.79 -15.94
CA ALA A 18 -16.01 6.36 -14.85
C ALA A 18 -15.48 5.11 -14.09
N VAL A 19 -14.78 4.23 -14.81
CA VAL A 19 -14.06 3.07 -14.29
C VAL A 19 -12.92 3.44 -13.31
N LEU A 20 -12.05 4.40 -13.65
CA LEU A 20 -10.97 4.87 -12.76
C LEU A 20 -11.53 5.52 -11.49
N THR A 21 -12.60 6.30 -11.62
CA THR A 21 -13.28 6.89 -10.45
C THR A 21 -13.92 5.81 -9.57
N PHE A 22 -14.48 4.76 -10.16
CA PHE A 22 -15.07 3.64 -9.42
C PHE A 22 -14.02 2.79 -8.70
N VAL A 23 -12.94 2.41 -9.40
CA VAL A 23 -11.80 1.68 -8.81
C VAL A 23 -11.16 2.51 -7.71
N GLY A 24 -10.93 3.80 -7.94
CA GLY A 24 -10.41 4.72 -6.94
C GLY A 24 -11.27 4.77 -5.67
N LYS A 25 -12.60 4.85 -5.82
CA LYS A 25 -13.50 4.81 -4.65
C LYS A 25 -13.41 3.50 -3.88
N ILE A 26 -13.29 2.36 -4.56
CA ILE A 26 -13.10 1.05 -3.91
C ILE A 26 -11.75 1.04 -3.16
N SER A 27 -10.66 1.43 -3.82
CA SER A 27 -9.34 1.44 -3.18
C SER A 27 -9.31 2.34 -1.95
N THR A 28 -9.77 3.59 -2.07
CA THR A 28 -9.70 4.55 -0.97
C THR A 28 -10.63 4.18 0.20
N ASN A 29 -11.84 3.67 -0.06
CA ASN A 29 -12.82 3.41 1.00
C ASN A 29 -12.74 1.99 1.57
N ILE A 30 -12.16 1.04 0.84
CA ILE A 30 -12.13 -0.38 1.23
C ILE A 30 -10.68 -0.86 1.39
N LEU A 31 -9.85 -0.74 0.35
CA LEU A 31 -8.49 -1.29 0.40
C LEU A 31 -7.60 -0.53 1.39
N ASN A 32 -7.58 0.80 1.38
CA ASN A 32 -6.70 1.59 2.26
C ASN A 32 -6.98 1.32 3.75
N PRO A 33 -8.25 1.32 4.22
CA PRO A 33 -8.55 0.92 5.59
C PRO A 33 -8.13 -0.52 5.92
N ILE A 34 -8.35 -1.47 4.99
CA ILE A 34 -7.96 -2.86 5.20
C ILE A 34 -6.45 -3.01 5.30
N ILE A 35 -5.67 -2.36 4.42
CA ILE A 35 -4.21 -2.36 4.47
C ILE A 35 -3.72 -1.78 5.79
N ALA A 36 -4.31 -0.67 6.25
CA ALA A 36 -3.96 -0.07 7.54
C ALA A 36 -4.23 -1.01 8.72
N ILE A 37 -5.38 -1.71 8.71
CA ILE A 37 -5.72 -2.71 9.74
C ILE A 37 -4.76 -3.90 9.68
N LEU A 38 -4.48 -4.43 8.49
CA LEU A 38 -3.55 -5.55 8.31
C LEU A 38 -2.14 -5.19 8.76
N PHE A 39 -1.69 -3.97 8.47
CA PHE A 39 -0.40 -3.46 8.93
C PHE A 39 -0.37 -3.36 10.46
N ALA A 40 -1.43 -2.82 11.07
CA ALA A 40 -1.55 -2.80 12.53
C ALA A 40 -1.49 -4.21 13.12
N LEU A 41 -2.23 -5.18 12.55
CA LEU A 41 -2.21 -6.57 13.00
C LEU A 41 -0.82 -7.21 12.86
N ALA A 42 -0.13 -6.99 11.74
CA ALA A 42 1.23 -7.47 11.53
C ALA A 42 2.21 -6.86 12.54
N PHE A 43 2.07 -5.56 12.82
CA PHE A 43 2.87 -4.87 13.83
C PHE A 43 2.59 -5.38 15.24
N LEU A 44 1.32 -5.58 15.61
CA LEU A 44 0.95 -6.17 16.90
C LEU A 44 1.51 -7.59 17.05
N TYR A 45 1.44 -8.41 15.99
CA TYR A 45 1.98 -9.76 15.99
C TYR A 45 3.51 -9.78 16.11
N PHE A 46 4.18 -8.82 15.46
CA PHE A 46 5.61 -8.60 15.62
C PHE A 46 5.97 -8.25 17.08
N VAL A 47 5.28 -7.27 17.69
CA VAL A 47 5.51 -6.86 19.08
C VAL A 47 5.23 -8.01 20.05
N TRP A 48 4.19 -8.81 19.81
CA TRP A 48 3.92 -10.01 20.59
C TRP A 48 5.06 -11.04 20.49
N GLY A 49 5.63 -11.21 19.30
CA GLY A 49 6.81 -12.05 19.09
C GLY A 49 8.03 -11.57 19.89
N VAL A 50 8.28 -10.26 19.90
CA VAL A 50 9.35 -9.63 20.70
C VAL A 50 9.13 -9.88 22.19
N ALA A 51 7.92 -9.60 22.68
CA ALA A 51 7.56 -9.80 24.09
C ALA A 51 7.75 -11.26 24.52
N LYS A 52 7.28 -12.21 23.71
CA LYS A 52 7.44 -13.66 23.96
C LYS A 52 8.91 -14.08 23.94
N TYR A 53 9.72 -13.51 23.04
CA TYR A 53 11.15 -13.81 22.95
C TYR A 53 11.93 -13.35 24.19
N ILE A 54 11.54 -12.20 24.79
CA ILE A 54 12.24 -11.61 25.94
C ILE A 54 11.77 -12.16 27.29
N TRP A 55 10.47 -12.43 27.47
CA TRP A 55 9.91 -12.81 28.78
C TRP A 55 10.21 -14.23 29.24
N SER A 56 10.68 -15.12 28.37
CA SER A 56 10.93 -16.53 28.73
C SER A 56 12.30 -16.99 28.20
N PRO A 57 13.41 -16.48 28.79
CA PRO A 57 14.75 -16.78 28.32
C PRO A 57 15.12 -18.27 28.40
N ASP A 58 14.59 -18.97 29.41
CA ASP A 58 14.91 -20.38 29.68
C ASP A 58 14.02 -21.37 28.91
N ASN A 59 12.99 -20.88 28.21
CA ASN A 59 12.07 -21.70 27.45
C ASN A 59 12.39 -21.62 25.95
N GLU A 60 13.13 -22.61 25.45
CA GLU A 60 13.54 -22.70 24.05
C GLU A 60 12.36 -22.72 23.08
N LYS A 61 11.23 -23.32 23.47
CA LYS A 61 9.99 -23.33 22.67
C LYS A 61 9.38 -21.92 22.58
N ALA A 62 9.33 -21.19 23.70
CA ALA A 62 8.84 -19.82 23.70
C ALA A 62 9.72 -18.89 22.83
N ARG A 63 11.04 -19.08 22.87
CA ARG A 63 11.99 -18.32 22.04
C ARG A 63 11.81 -18.60 20.55
N THR A 64 11.72 -19.87 20.16
CA THR A 64 11.52 -20.25 18.76
C THR A 64 10.18 -19.76 18.23
N ASP A 65 9.11 -19.84 19.03
CA ASP A 65 7.80 -19.30 18.66
C ASP A 65 7.81 -17.76 18.56
N GLY A 66 8.48 -17.07 19.48
CA GLY A 66 8.66 -15.61 19.44
C GLY A 66 9.44 -15.16 18.20
N GLN A 67 10.52 -15.86 17.86
CA GLN A 67 11.30 -15.62 16.63
C GLN A 67 10.46 -15.80 15.37
N LYS A 68 9.67 -16.87 15.29
CA LYS A 68 8.74 -17.07 14.17
C LYS A 68 7.73 -15.94 14.09
N ALA A 69 7.14 -15.53 15.21
CA ALA A 69 6.18 -14.44 15.22
C ALA A 69 6.79 -13.11 14.74
N MET A 70 8.01 -12.80 15.17
CA MET A 70 8.76 -11.64 14.67
C MET A 70 9.01 -11.74 13.16
N LEU A 71 9.46 -12.89 12.68
CA LEU A 71 9.73 -13.11 11.25
C LEU A 71 8.47 -12.93 10.40
N TRP A 72 7.36 -13.56 10.78
CA TRP A 72 6.08 -13.43 10.08
C TRP A 72 5.54 -12.00 10.10
N GLY A 73 5.71 -11.28 11.21
CA GLY A 73 5.36 -9.86 11.30
C GLY A 73 6.19 -9.00 10.35
N ILE A 74 7.51 -9.19 10.29
CA ILE A 74 8.41 -8.47 9.38
C ILE A 74 8.07 -8.78 7.92
N VAL A 75 7.87 -10.06 7.58
CA VAL A 75 7.50 -10.48 6.22
C VAL A 75 6.19 -9.82 5.79
N GLY A 76 5.19 -9.80 6.68
CA GLY A 76 3.92 -9.11 6.42
C GLY A 76 4.11 -7.62 6.13
N MET A 77 4.86 -6.90 6.97
CA MET A 77 5.16 -5.48 6.76
C MET A 77 5.97 -5.25 5.49
N PHE A 78 6.95 -6.11 5.19
CA PHE A 78 7.78 -6.01 4.00
C PHE A 78 6.96 -6.13 2.71
N ILE A 79 6.00 -7.06 2.65
CA ILE A 79 5.10 -7.21 1.50
C ILE A 79 4.31 -5.94 1.28
N MET A 80 3.74 -5.35 2.33
CA MET A 80 2.94 -4.11 2.21
C MET A 80 3.78 -2.96 1.65
N VAL A 81 4.99 -2.75 2.18
CA VAL A 81 5.90 -1.71 1.66
C VAL A 81 6.33 -2.01 0.22
N SER A 82 6.59 -3.27 -0.09
CA SER A 82 6.99 -3.70 -1.43
C SER A 82 5.92 -3.42 -2.47
N VAL A 83 4.64 -3.63 -2.17
CA VAL A 83 3.54 -3.33 -3.10
C VAL A 83 3.55 -1.84 -3.50
N PHE A 84 3.65 -0.92 -2.54
CA PHE A 84 3.72 0.52 -2.84
C PHE A 84 4.94 0.88 -3.67
N GLY A 85 6.10 0.29 -3.36
CA GLY A 85 7.33 0.48 -4.12
C GLY A 85 7.23 -0.03 -5.56
N ILE A 86 6.71 -1.24 -5.75
CA ILE A 86 6.53 -1.87 -7.06
C ILE A 86 5.53 -1.08 -7.91
N MET A 87 4.41 -0.65 -7.34
CA MET A 87 3.39 0.11 -8.08
C MET A 87 3.95 1.46 -8.56
N ARG A 88 4.69 2.17 -7.69
CA ARG A 88 5.36 3.42 -8.07
C ARG A 88 6.43 3.19 -9.15
N PHE A 89 7.22 2.13 -9.00
CA PHE A 89 8.22 1.76 -9.98
C PHE A 89 7.60 1.45 -11.34
N LEU A 90 6.49 0.69 -11.36
CA LEU A 90 5.80 0.32 -12.59
C LEU A 90 5.22 1.53 -13.32
N ILE A 91 4.51 2.41 -12.61
CA ILE A 91 3.95 3.65 -13.18
C ILE A 91 5.05 4.52 -13.78
N SER A 92 6.16 4.70 -13.05
CA SER A 92 7.31 5.48 -13.53
C SER A 92 8.03 4.81 -14.71
N SER A 93 8.10 3.48 -14.74
CA SER A 93 8.84 2.74 -15.77
C SER A 93 8.14 2.77 -17.12
N ILE A 94 6.81 2.77 -17.13
CA ILE A 94 6.02 2.79 -18.37
C ILE A 94 5.60 4.21 -18.79
N GLY A 95 5.98 5.25 -18.02
CA GLY A 95 5.59 6.64 -18.29
C GLY A 95 4.10 6.92 -18.08
N ALA A 96 3.43 6.16 -17.20
CA ALA A 96 2.02 6.36 -16.90
C ALA A 96 1.79 7.58 -15.99
N ASP A 97 0.54 8.06 -15.96
CA ASP A 97 0.15 9.22 -15.16
C ASP A 97 0.41 8.97 -13.65
N PRO A 98 1.23 9.80 -12.97
CA PRO A 98 1.48 9.69 -11.53
C PRO A 98 0.21 9.79 -10.67
N ASN A 99 -0.86 10.43 -11.17
CA ASN A 99 -2.14 10.53 -10.45
C ASN A 99 -2.78 9.17 -10.17
N LEU A 100 -2.38 8.12 -10.90
CA LEU A 100 -2.82 6.75 -10.66
C LEU A 100 -2.45 6.25 -9.27
N MET A 101 -1.41 6.82 -8.63
CA MET A 101 -1.02 6.45 -7.28
C MET A 101 -2.04 6.83 -6.21
N ASN A 102 -2.94 7.78 -6.48
CA ASN A 102 -4.01 8.14 -5.55
C ASN A 102 -5.12 7.07 -5.47
N TYR A 103 -5.08 6.08 -6.37
CA TYR A 103 -6.05 4.99 -6.46
C TYR A 103 -5.47 3.62 -6.04
N VAL A 104 -4.24 3.62 -5.52
CA VAL A 104 -3.50 2.43 -5.07
C VAL A 104 -3.36 2.45 -3.56
#